data_AF-A0A1X7TTW1-F1
#
_entry.id   AF-A0A1X7TTW1-F1
#
_cell.length_a   1.000
_cell.length_b   1.000
_cell.length_c   1.000
_cell.angle_alpha   90.00
_cell.angle_beta   90.00
_cell.angle_gamma   90.00
#
_symmetry.space_group_name_H-M   'P 1'
#
loop_
_entity.id
_entity.type
_entity.pdbx_description
1 polymer ?
#
loop_
_entity_poly.entity_id
_entity_poly.type
_entity_poly.pdbx_seq_one_letter_code
_entity_poly.pdbx_strand_id
1 'polypeptide(L)'
;MVWIQKYFFVGNLLQLLPVNVKTRLEVANAVNIRKETVQYDELTINERQKGDETFFKMLDSVRHGFLTDETIDMLKSHVFKVSIQEKYKELESEGTNPLIFFKVSAFQAMNELILESVETEKRDFACVDVVDESGSTAKFDKKKEKS
;
A
#
# COMPACT_ATOMS: atom_id res chain seq x y z
N MET A 1 -18.89 12.92 -34.59
CA MET A 1 -17.92 11.81 -34.37
C MET A 1 -17.78 11.65 -32.86
N VAL A 2 -18.27 10.54 -32.31
CA VAL A 2 -18.23 10.28 -30.86
C VAL A 2 -17.03 9.37 -30.59
N TRP A 3 -16.09 9.83 -29.78
CA TRP A 3 -14.95 9.03 -29.35
C TRP A 3 -15.34 8.24 -28.11
N ILE A 4 -15.22 6.92 -28.17
CA ILE A 4 -15.43 6.04 -27.01
C ILE A 4 -14.04 5.69 -26.46
N GLN A 5 -13.78 6.06 -25.21
CA GLN A 5 -12.57 5.69 -24.50
C GLN A 5 -12.86 4.51 -23.56
N LYS A 6 -12.08 3.44 -23.67
CA LYS A 6 -12.17 2.27 -22.79
C LYS A 6 -11.16 2.43 -21.65
N TYR A 7 -11.59 2.10 -20.44
CA TYR A 7 -10.76 2.14 -19.24
C TYR A 7 -10.69 0.75 -18.60
N PHE A 8 -9.52 0.39 -18.08
CA PHE A 8 -9.31 -0.85 -17.35
C PHE A 8 -8.72 -0.50 -15.98
N PHE A 9 -9.38 -0.96 -14.91
CA PHE A 9 -8.99 -0.68 -13.53
C PHE A 9 -8.57 -1.98 -12.86
N VAL A 10 -7.43 -1.97 -12.17
CA VAL A 10 -6.94 -3.10 -11.38
C VAL A 10 -6.59 -2.59 -9.99
N GLY A 11 -7.10 -3.27 -8.96
CA GLY A 11 -6.83 -2.91 -7.58
C GLY A 11 -7.58 -3.79 -6.61
N ASN A 12 -7.30 -3.63 -5.31
CA ASN A 12 -8.03 -4.28 -4.24
C ASN A 12 -8.78 -3.22 -3.44
N LEU A 13 -10.11 -3.24 -3.50
CA LEU A 13 -10.96 -2.28 -2.82
C LEU A 13 -10.90 -2.37 -1.29
N LEU A 14 -10.38 -3.49 -0.76
CA LEU A 14 -10.20 -3.71 0.67
C LEU A 14 -8.82 -3.29 1.19
N GLN A 15 -7.99 -2.66 0.34
CA GLN A 15 -6.72 -2.05 0.76
C GLN A 15 -6.90 -0.66 1.36
N LEU A 16 -5.77 -0.06 1.77
CA LEU A 16 -5.72 1.26 2.37
C LEU A 16 -6.49 2.29 1.52
N LEU A 17 -7.29 3.10 2.20
CA LEU A 17 -7.99 4.21 1.59
C LEU A 17 -7.00 5.27 1.11
N PRO A 18 -7.37 6.11 0.12
CA PRO A 18 -6.52 7.19 -0.31
C PRO A 18 -6.18 8.18 0.82
N VAL A 19 -4.94 8.66 0.82
CA VAL A 19 -4.31 9.41 1.93
C VAL A 19 -5.05 10.71 2.29
N ASN A 20 -5.80 11.29 1.35
CA ASN A 20 -6.39 12.63 1.52
C ASN A 20 -7.88 12.70 1.14
N VAL A 21 -8.71 11.90 1.81
CA VAL A 21 -10.17 11.98 1.65
C VAL A 21 -10.78 12.55 2.93
N LYS A 22 -11.27 13.80 2.87
CA LYS A 22 -11.96 14.46 3.99
C LYS A 22 -13.32 13.84 4.33
N THR A 23 -13.87 12.97 3.48
CA THR A 23 -15.18 12.34 3.64
C THR A 23 -15.07 10.82 3.53
N ARG A 24 -15.27 10.15 4.67
CA ARG A 24 -14.91 8.76 4.99
C ARG A 24 -15.71 7.65 4.29
N LEU A 25 -16.49 7.90 3.24
CA LEU A 25 -17.40 6.85 2.76
C LEU A 25 -17.53 6.68 1.25
N GLU A 26 -16.63 7.21 0.43
CA GLU A 26 -17.01 7.31 -0.99
C GLU A 26 -15.78 7.60 -1.87
N VAL A 27 -14.89 6.64 -2.12
CA VAL A 27 -13.66 6.94 -2.90
C VAL A 27 -13.59 6.26 -4.26
N ALA A 28 -14.00 5.00 -4.38
CA ALA A 28 -14.12 4.33 -5.68
C ALA A 28 -15.59 4.22 -6.14
N ASN A 29 -16.50 3.89 -5.24
CA ASN A 29 -17.94 3.77 -5.53
C ASN A 29 -18.69 5.11 -5.62
N ALA A 30 -18.04 6.22 -5.27
CA ALA A 30 -18.63 7.57 -5.24
C ALA A 30 -18.60 8.29 -6.56
N VAL A 31 -17.65 7.90 -7.42
CA VAL A 31 -17.69 8.32 -8.79
C VAL A 31 -18.88 7.55 -9.36
N ASN A 32 -19.94 8.25 -9.75
CA ASN A 32 -21.12 7.75 -10.47
C ASN A 32 -20.74 7.17 -11.86
N ILE A 33 -19.66 6.38 -11.94
CA ILE A 33 -19.42 5.47 -13.06
C ILE A 33 -20.57 4.47 -12.97
N ARG A 34 -21.55 4.64 -13.86
CA ARG A 34 -22.78 3.84 -13.83
C ARG A 34 -22.39 2.36 -13.75
N LYS A 35 -22.98 1.63 -12.79
CA LYS A 35 -22.83 0.17 -12.68
C LYS A 35 -23.14 -0.54 -14.01
N GLU A 36 -23.99 0.06 -14.83
CA GLU A 36 -24.36 -0.37 -16.19
C GLU A 36 -23.20 -0.37 -17.20
N THR A 37 -22.10 0.36 -16.92
CA THR A 37 -20.99 0.57 -17.86
C THR A 37 -19.68 -0.11 -17.44
N VAL A 38 -19.66 -0.72 -16.25
CA VAL A 38 -18.46 -1.35 -15.67
C VAL A 38 -18.70 -2.84 -15.53
N GLN A 39 -17.83 -3.63 -16.17
CA GLN A 39 -17.72 -5.06 -15.90
C GLN A 39 -16.77 -5.27 -14.72
N TYR A 40 -17.17 -6.08 -13.75
CA TYR A 40 -16.35 -6.46 -12.61
C TYR A 40 -15.97 -7.93 -12.71
N ASP A 41 -14.66 -8.20 -12.77
CA ASP A 41 -14.10 -9.54 -12.75
C ASP A 41 -13.23 -9.70 -11.50
N GLU A 42 -13.58 -10.65 -10.62
CA GLU A 42 -12.82 -10.92 -9.40
C GLU A 42 -11.71 -11.94 -9.66
N LEU A 43 -10.50 -11.63 -9.19
CA LEU A 43 -9.37 -12.57 -9.21
C LEU A 43 -9.31 -13.33 -7.88
N THR A 44 -9.57 -14.64 -7.94
CA THR A 44 -9.62 -15.52 -6.76
C THR A 44 -8.34 -16.32 -6.53
N ILE A 45 -7.47 -16.43 -7.55
CA ILE A 45 -6.22 -17.19 -7.46
C ILE A 45 -5.13 -16.31 -6.83
N ASN A 46 -4.56 -16.78 -5.72
CA ASN A 46 -3.49 -16.10 -5.01
C ASN A 46 -2.20 -16.93 -4.99
N GLU A 47 -1.24 -16.53 -5.81
CA GLU A 47 0.05 -17.22 -5.90
C GLU A 47 1.01 -16.85 -4.76
N ARG A 48 0.75 -15.78 -3.98
CA ARG A 48 1.67 -15.32 -2.92
C ARG A 48 1.72 -16.26 -1.71
N GLN A 49 0.59 -16.88 -1.34
CA GLN A 49 0.48 -17.84 -0.23
C GLN A 49 0.27 -19.28 -0.70
N LYS A 50 0.60 -19.61 -1.96
CA LYS A 50 0.29 -20.92 -2.56
C LYS A 50 0.84 -22.13 -1.80
N GLY A 51 1.91 -21.94 -1.02
CA GLY A 51 2.53 -22.99 -0.21
C GLY A 51 1.90 -23.21 1.17
N ASP A 52 0.99 -22.33 1.62
CA ASP A 52 0.41 -22.38 2.95
C ASP A 52 -1.09 -22.03 2.93
N GLU A 53 -1.91 -23.08 2.81
CA GLU A 53 -3.38 -22.96 2.76
C GLU A 53 -3.96 -22.41 4.07
N THR A 54 -3.35 -22.73 5.22
CA THR A 54 -3.80 -22.27 6.54
C THR A 54 -3.59 -20.77 6.67
N PHE A 55 -2.41 -20.29 6.27
CA PHE A 55 -2.09 -18.87 6.26
C PHE A 55 -2.96 -18.10 5.26
N PHE A 56 -3.24 -18.67 4.09
CA PHE A 56 -4.18 -18.09 3.13
C PHE A 56 -5.58 -17.92 3.72
N LYS A 57 -6.16 -18.97 4.31
CA LYS A 57 -7.50 -18.90 4.95
C LYS A 57 -7.54 -17.88 6.06
N MET A 58 -6.50 -17.82 6.89
CA MET A 58 -6.40 -16.80 7.94
C MET A 58 -6.41 -15.39 7.35
N LEU A 59 -5.60 -15.11 6.32
CA LEU A 59 -5.55 -13.79 5.70
C LEU A 59 -6.86 -13.42 5.01
N ASP A 60 -7.56 -14.39 4.44
CA ASP A 60 -8.88 -14.18 3.85
C ASP A 60 -9.93 -13.83 4.92
N SER A 61 -9.90 -14.51 6.07
CA SER A 61 -10.71 -14.17 7.24
C SER A 61 -10.42 -12.75 7.76
N VAL A 62 -9.13 -12.37 7.88
CA VAL A 62 -8.71 -11.02 8.28
C VAL A 62 -9.21 -9.97 7.29
N ARG A 63 -9.10 -10.25 5.98
CA ARG A 63 -9.53 -9.35 4.89
C ARG A 63 -11.04 -9.07 4.93
N HIS A 64 -11.85 -10.07 5.29
CA HIS A 64 -13.29 -9.94 5.38
C HIS A 64 -13.80 -9.51 6.77
N GLY A 65 -12.90 -9.39 7.76
CA GLY A 65 -13.24 -9.00 9.13
C GLY A 65 -13.82 -10.12 10.00
N PHE A 66 -13.73 -11.38 9.57
CA PHE A 66 -14.21 -12.55 10.30
C PHE A 66 -13.10 -13.19 11.13
N LEU A 67 -12.71 -12.52 12.22
CA LEU A 67 -11.66 -13.02 13.12
C LEU A 67 -12.24 -13.99 14.15
N THR A 68 -11.69 -15.21 14.22
CA THR A 68 -11.93 -16.16 15.32
C THR A 68 -10.90 -15.94 16.44
N ASP A 69 -11.21 -16.41 17.65
CA ASP A 69 -10.24 -16.36 18.77
C ASP A 69 -8.93 -17.08 18.41
N GLU A 70 -9.02 -18.20 17.70
CA GLU A 70 -7.87 -18.94 17.17
C GLU A 70 -7.03 -18.11 16.20
N THR A 71 -7.68 -17.36 15.28
CA THR A 71 -6.99 -16.46 14.36
C THR A 71 -6.26 -15.36 15.11
N ILE A 72 -6.90 -14.78 16.13
CA ILE A 72 -6.31 -13.73 16.96
C ILE A 72 -5.11 -14.25 17.74
N ASP A 73 -5.22 -15.42 18.34
CA ASP A 73 -4.15 -16.03 19.13
C ASP A 73 -2.97 -16.45 18.25
N MET A 74 -3.23 -16.95 17.05
CA MET A 74 -2.19 -17.23 16.06
C MET A 74 -1.48 -15.96 15.60
N LEU A 75 -2.20 -14.86 15.36
CA LEU A 75 -1.56 -13.57 15.04
C LEU A 75 -0.74 -13.04 16.21
N LYS A 76 -1.26 -13.15 17.44
CA LYS A 76 -0.55 -12.74 18.67
C LYS A 76 0.71 -13.55 18.93
N SER A 77 0.75 -14.84 18.61
CA SER A 77 1.96 -15.66 18.78
C SER A 77 3.11 -15.20 17.89
N HIS A 78 2.80 -14.55 16.77
CA HIS A 78 3.78 -13.94 15.86
C HIS A 78 4.13 -12.48 16.23
N VAL A 79 3.56 -11.93 17.31
CA VAL A 79 3.94 -10.61 17.83
C VAL A 79 5.19 -10.74 18.70
N PHE A 80 6.28 -10.16 18.22
CA PHE A 80 7.53 -10.09 18.98
C PHE A 80 7.44 -9.08 20.12
N LYS A 81 7.83 -9.49 21.33
CA LYS A 81 7.97 -8.62 22.51
C LYS A 81 9.40 -8.09 22.70
N VAL A 82 10.13 -7.92 21.61
CA VAL A 82 11.50 -7.37 21.61
C VAL A 82 11.49 -5.99 20.97
N SER A 83 12.55 -5.20 21.21
CA SER A 83 12.69 -3.95 20.49
C SER A 83 12.87 -4.23 19.00
N ILE A 84 12.42 -3.29 18.17
CA ILE A 84 12.55 -3.39 16.71
C ILE A 84 14.01 -3.55 16.30
N GLN A 85 14.94 -2.89 17.00
CA GLN A 85 16.38 -2.94 16.73
C GLN A 85 16.98 -4.32 17.01
N GLU A 86 16.62 -4.94 18.15
CA GLU A 86 17.07 -6.29 18.48
C GLU A 86 16.50 -7.31 17.50
N LYS A 87 15.20 -7.19 17.18
CA LYS A 87 14.56 -8.09 16.21
C LYS A 87 15.17 -7.97 14.82
N TYR A 88 15.54 -6.76 14.42
CA TYR A 88 16.22 -6.55 13.14
C TYR A 88 17.55 -7.29 13.07
N LYS A 89 18.41 -7.16 14.10
CA LYS A 89 19.71 -7.86 14.14
C LYS A 89 19.55 -9.39 14.11
N GLU A 90 18.53 -9.90 14.80
CA GLU A 90 18.19 -11.33 14.77
C GLU A 90 17.82 -11.76 13.34
N LEU A 91 16.89 -11.05 12.67
CA LEU A 91 16.47 -11.36 11.30
C LEU A 91 17.60 -11.20 10.27
N GLU A 92 18.46 -10.19 10.45
CA GLU A 92 19.66 -9.97 9.65
C GLU A 92 20.63 -11.15 9.78
N SER A 93 20.84 -11.66 11.00
CA SER A 93 21.66 -12.85 11.23
C SER A 93 21.09 -14.13 10.60
N GLU A 94 19.76 -14.20 10.46
CA GLU A 94 19.04 -15.29 9.78
C GLU A 94 18.98 -15.11 8.25
N GLY A 95 19.55 -14.02 7.71
CA GLY A 95 19.56 -13.73 6.27
C GLY A 95 18.20 -13.29 5.70
N THR A 96 17.27 -12.84 6.54
CA THR A 96 15.92 -12.42 6.14
C THR A 96 15.79 -10.89 6.24
N ASN A 97 15.33 -10.23 5.17
CA ASN A 97 15.12 -8.77 5.19
C ASN A 97 13.97 -8.40 4.23
N PRO A 98 12.77 -8.07 4.77
CA PRO A 98 12.49 -6.65 5.04
C PRO A 98 11.57 -6.37 6.26
N LEU A 99 11.77 -5.20 6.87
CA LEU A 99 10.86 -4.62 7.87
C LEU A 99 9.78 -3.74 7.22
N ILE A 100 8.54 -3.80 7.73
CA ILE A 100 7.43 -2.94 7.31
C ILE A 100 6.99 -2.07 8.48
N PHE A 101 6.87 -0.76 8.27
CA PHE A 101 6.47 0.21 9.29
C PHE A 101 5.21 0.99 8.89
N PHE A 102 4.34 1.25 9.87
CA PHE A 102 3.12 2.04 9.67
C PHE A 102 3.34 3.55 9.62
N LYS A 103 4.46 4.06 10.16
CA LYS A 103 4.78 5.49 10.22
C LYS A 103 6.11 5.79 9.55
N VAL A 104 6.13 6.85 8.75
CA VAL A 104 7.34 7.35 8.08
C VAL A 104 8.44 7.69 9.09
N SER A 105 8.09 8.28 10.24
CA SER A 105 9.09 8.61 11.27
C SER A 105 9.79 7.38 11.86
N ALA A 106 9.04 6.27 12.03
CA ALA A 106 9.61 5.00 12.52
C ALA A 106 10.48 4.33 11.45
N PHE A 107 10.03 4.39 10.19
CA PHE A 107 10.81 3.92 9.04
C PHE A 107 12.12 4.70 8.89
N GLN A 108 12.06 6.03 8.97
CA GLN A 108 13.23 6.90 8.87
C GLN A 108 14.25 6.60 9.97
N ALA A 109 13.81 6.54 11.24
CA ALA A 109 14.70 6.25 12.36
C ALA A 109 15.39 4.87 12.22
N MET A 110 14.67 3.87 11.70
CA MET A 110 15.25 2.54 11.46
C MET A 110 16.22 2.54 10.27
N ASN A 111 15.88 3.20 9.18
CA ASN A 111 16.77 3.29 8.02
C ASN A 111 18.07 4.04 8.36
N GLU A 112 17.97 5.12 9.15
CA GLU A 112 19.14 5.85 9.64
C GLU A 112 20.01 4.95 10.51
N LEU A 113 19.41 4.20 11.44
CA LEU A 113 20.14 3.24 12.28
C LEU A 113 20.82 2.13 11.47
N ILE A 114 20.11 1.57 10.48
CA ILE A 114 20.67 0.55 9.59
C ILE A 114 21.83 1.15 8.78
N LEU A 115 21.63 2.31 8.17
CA LEU A 115 22.65 3.02 7.40
C LEU A 115 23.86 3.37 8.26
N GLU A 116 23.66 3.69 9.53
CA GLU A 116 24.74 3.98 10.48
C GLU A 116 25.58 2.75 10.81
N SER A 117 24.97 1.57 10.85
CA SER A 117 25.67 0.30 11.10
C SER A 117 26.55 -0.16 9.93
N VAL A 118 26.33 0.39 8.73
CA VAL A 118 27.15 0.08 7.56
C VAL A 118 28.46 0.87 7.63
N GLU A 119 29.60 0.17 7.65
CA GLU A 119 30.94 0.74 7.79
C GLU A 119 31.47 1.47 6.54
N THR A 120 30.66 1.57 5.48
CA THR A 120 31.07 2.19 4.21
C THR A 120 30.96 3.71 4.23
N GLU A 121 31.69 4.37 3.33
CA GLU A 121 31.58 5.81 3.12
C GLU A 121 30.13 6.22 2.79
N LYS A 122 29.57 7.14 3.58
CA LYS A 122 28.23 7.70 3.38
C LYS A 122 28.34 8.89 2.44
N ARG A 123 27.47 8.94 1.43
CA ARG A 123 27.42 10.04 0.46
C ARG A 123 26.07 10.71 0.52
N ASP A 124 26.09 12.03 0.67
CA ASP A 124 24.89 12.85 0.59
C ASP A 124 24.61 13.21 -0.88
N PHE A 125 23.35 13.07 -1.27
CA PHE A 125 22.85 13.51 -2.57
C PHE A 125 21.93 14.70 -2.35
N ALA A 126 22.34 15.88 -2.85
CA ALA A 126 21.49 17.06 -2.80
C ALA A 126 20.35 16.94 -3.81
N CYS A 127 19.11 17.20 -3.38
CA CYS A 127 17.98 17.29 -4.28
C CYS A 127 18.12 18.57 -5.13
N VAL A 128 18.14 18.42 -6.45
CA VAL A 128 18.03 19.54 -7.38
C VAL A 128 16.68 19.40 -8.07
N ASP A 129 15.71 20.19 -7.63
CA ASP A 129 14.41 20.27 -8.31
C ASP A 129 14.59 21.02 -9.62
N VAL A 130 14.98 20.30 -10.68
CA VAL A 130 14.95 20.84 -12.03
C VAL A 130 13.51 20.77 -12.51
N VAL A 131 12.82 21.90 -12.44
CA VAL A 131 11.49 22.04 -13.03
C VAL A 131 11.64 21.92 -14.55
N ASP A 132 11.06 20.87 -15.12
CA ASP A 132 10.93 20.75 -16.57
C ASP A 132 9.94 21.80 -17.08
N GLU A 133 10.47 22.90 -17.63
CA GLU A 133 9.67 23.98 -18.23
C GLU A 133 9.02 23.55 -19.57
N SER A 134 9.38 22.39 -20.14
CA SER A 134 8.77 21.89 -21.38
C SER A 134 7.40 21.23 -21.15
N GLY A 135 7.08 20.89 -19.90
CA GLY A 135 5.79 20.39 -19.48
C GLY A 135 4.74 21.50 -19.48
N SER A 136 3.97 21.63 -20.57
CA SER A 136 2.80 22.50 -20.62
C SER A 136 1.79 22.10 -19.53
N THR A 137 1.85 22.78 -18.38
CA THR A 137 0.79 22.78 -17.36
C THR A 137 -0.38 23.62 -17.87
N ALA A 138 -1.00 23.19 -18.97
CA ALA A 138 -2.24 23.78 -19.45
C ALA A 138 -3.29 23.54 -18.36
N LYS A 139 -3.60 24.59 -17.59
CA LYS A 139 -4.68 24.59 -16.62
C LYS A 139 -5.97 24.28 -17.38
N PHE A 140 -6.61 23.18 -17.03
CA PHE A 140 -7.93 22.85 -17.55
C PHE A 140 -8.94 23.83 -16.96
N ASP A 141 -9.26 24.89 -17.70
CA ASP A 141 -10.35 25.79 -17.33
C ASP A 141 -11.67 25.03 -17.49
N LYS A 142 -12.23 24.57 -16.36
CA LYS A 142 -13.61 24.08 -16.29
C LYS A 142 -14.54 25.22 -16.68
N LYS A 143 -14.94 25.29 -17.94
CA LYS A 143 -16.12 26.07 -18.35
C LYS A 143 -17.32 25.48 -17.61
N LYS A 144 -17.88 26.24 -16.67
CA LYS A 144 -19.21 25.97 -16.14
C LYS A 144 -20.22 26.28 -17.24
N GLU A 145 -20.64 25.28 -18.00
CA GLU A 145 -21.92 25.38 -18.69
C GLU A 145 -23.01 25.45 -17.62
N LYS A 146 -23.68 26.61 -17.55
CA LYS A 146 -24.93 26.74 -16.82
C LYS A 146 -26.02 26.13 -17.72
N SER A 147 -26.61 25.04 -17.27
CA SER A 147 -27.95 24.62 -17.73
C SER A 147 -28.98 24.97 -16.67
#